data_AF-A0A563W413-F1
#
_entry.id   AF-A0A563W413-F1
#
_cell.length_a   1.000
_cell.length_b   1.000
_cell.length_c   1.000
_cell.angle_alpha   90.00
_cell.angle_beta   90.00
_cell.angle_gamma   90.00
#
_symmetry.space_group_name_H-M   'P 1'
#
loop_
_entity.id
_entity.type
_entity.pdbx_description
1 polymer ?
#
loop_
_entity_poly.entity_id
_entity_poly.type
_entity_poly.pdbx_seq_one_letter_code
_entity_poly.pdbx_strand_id
1 'polypeptide(L)' 'MSTEIVAIAVGLVIAWLIFTWMVQILKASVSTAFTIGILLLILQIFFGINYEQILQEFNKIAQHFLS' A
#
# COMPACT_ATOMS: atom_id res chain seq x y z
N MET A 1 -15.06 -16.58 -36.83
CA MET A 1 -13.73 -16.44 -37.47
C MET A 1 -13.15 -15.02 -37.42
N SER A 2 -13.75 -13.98 -38.02
CA SER A 2 -13.14 -12.62 -38.01
C SER A 2 -13.28 -11.86 -36.68
N THR A 3 -14.38 -12.03 -35.95
CA THR A 3 -14.65 -11.31 -34.69
C THR A 3 -13.89 -11.85 -33.49
N GLU A 4 -13.59 -13.15 -33.46
CA GLU A 4 -12.82 -13.80 -32.39
C GLU A 4 -11.41 -13.20 -32.27
N ILE A 5 -10.75 -12.95 -33.41
CA ILE A 5 -9.40 -12.37 -33.44
C ILE A 5 -9.41 -10.95 -32.89
N VAL A 6 -10.42 -10.15 -33.25
CA VAL A 6 -10.60 -8.79 -32.74
C VAL A 6 -10.86 -8.80 -31.22
N ALA A 7 -11.70 -9.72 -30.75
CA ALA A 7 -11.98 -9.87 -29.32
C ALA A 7 -10.71 -10.24 -28.52
N ILE A 8 -9.90 -11.17 -29.04
CA ILE A 8 -8.62 -11.55 -28.42
C ILE A 8 -7.65 -10.36 -28.41
N ALA A 9 -7.55 -9.62 -29.51
CA ALA A 9 -6.67 -8.45 -29.59
C ALA A 9 -7.05 -7.35 -28.58
N VAL A 10 -8.35 -7.04 -28.48
CA VAL A 10 -8.86 -6.06 -27.50
C VAL A 10 -8.66 -6.54 -26.06
N GLY A 11 -8.94 -7.82 -25.79
CA GLY A 11 -8.69 -8.43 -24.49
C GLY A 11 -7.22 -8.35 -24.07
N LEU A 12 -6.30 -8.59 -25.00
CA LEU A 12 -4.86 -8.52 -24.75
C LEU A 12 -4.41 -7.09 -24.39
N VAL A 13 -4.91 -6.09 -25.11
CA VAL A 13 -4.61 -4.66 -24.83
C VAL A 13 -5.14 -4.25 -23.45
N ILE A 14 -6.37 -4.62 -23.12
CA ILE A 14 -6.96 -4.30 -21.81
C ILE A 14 -6.22 -5.01 -20.68
N ALA A 15 -5.92 -6.31 -20.84
CA ALA A 15 -5.17 -7.07 -19.86
C ALA A 15 -3.78 -6.46 -19.62
N TRP A 16 -3.09 -6.05 -20.70
CA TRP A 16 -1.80 -5.37 -20.61
C TRP A 16 -1.90 -4.04 -19.85
N LEU A 17 -2.95 -3.25 -20.11
CA LEU A 17 -3.17 -1.97 -19.44
C LEU A 17 -3.39 -2.15 -17.94
N ILE A 18 -4.28 -3.08 -17.56
CA ILE A 18 -4.56 -3.39 -16.15
C ILE A 18 -3.30 -3.93 -15.46
N PHE A 19 -2.55 -4.82 -16.12
CA PHE A 19 -1.29 -5.34 -15.60
C PHE A 19 -0.28 -4.21 -15.33
N THR A 20 -0.13 -3.29 -16.28
CA THR A 20 0.76 -2.13 -16.14
C THR A 20 0.36 -1.26 -14.95
N TRP A 21 -0.92 -0.94 -14.82
CA TRP A 21 -1.43 -0.14 -13.70
C TRP A 21 -1.27 -0.87 -12.37
N MET A 22 -1.54 -2.18 -12.32
CA MET A 22 -1.35 -2.98 -11.12
C MET A 22 0.11 -2.94 -10.66
N VAL A 23 1.06 -3.10 -11.57
CA VAL A 23 2.49 -3.00 -11.25
C VAL A 23 2.86 -1.60 -10.76
N GLN A 24 2.29 -0.54 -11.35
CA GLN A 24 2.53 0.84 -10.89
C GLN A 24 1.97 1.07 -9.48
N ILE A 25 0.75 0.61 -9.19
CA ILE A 25 0.12 0.70 -7.88
C ILE A 25 0.93 -0.09 -6.85
N LEU A 26 1.36 -1.31 -7.20
CA LEU A 26 2.22 -2.11 -6.32
C LEU A 26 3.53 -1.40 -6.00
N LYS A 27 4.18 -0.79 -7.00
CA LYS A 27 5.40 0.01 -6.79
C LYS A 27 5.13 1.21 -5.88
N ALA A 28 4.02 1.92 -6.07
CA ALA A 28 3.63 3.04 -5.22
C ALA A 28 3.36 2.59 -3.77
N SER A 29 2.64 1.49 -3.58
CA SER A 29 2.37 0.90 -2.26
C SER A 29 3.63 0.42 -1.57
N VAL A 30 4.53 -0.27 -2.28
CA VAL A 30 5.82 -0.70 -1.74
C VAL A 30 6.68 0.51 -1.38
N SER A 31 6.75 1.53 -2.24
CA SER A 31 7.49 2.75 -1.94
C SER A 31 6.93 3.44 -0.69
N THR A 32 5.61 3.53 -0.56
CA THR A 32 4.95 4.16 0.59
C THR A 32 5.20 3.36 1.87
N ALA A 33 5.02 2.04 1.84
CA ALA A 33 5.30 1.15 2.96
C ALA A 33 6.78 1.19 3.36
N PHE A 34 7.69 1.27 2.39
CA PHE A 34 9.12 1.39 2.62
C PHE A 34 9.49 2.72 3.25
N THR A 35 8.93 3.84 2.78
CA THR A 35 9.12 5.17 3.38
C THR A 35 8.59 5.19 4.82
N ILE A 36 7.41 4.64 5.08
CA ILE A 36 6.86 4.51 6.43
C ILE A 36 7.79 3.65 7.28
N GLY A 37 8.24 2.50 6.78
CA GLY A 37 9.18 1.63 7.47
C GLY A 37 10.48 2.34 7.86
N ILE A 38 11.08 3.10 6.93
CA ILE A 38 12.26 3.93 7.22
C ILE A 38 11.95 4.97 8.29
N LEU A 39 10.83 5.68 8.18
CA LEU A 39 10.45 6.71 9.14
C LEU A 39 10.26 6.12 10.54
N LEU A 40 9.64 4.94 10.63
CA LEU A 40 9.49 4.20 11.88
C LEU A 40 10.83 3.70 12.43
N LEU A 41 11.74 3.22 11.58
CA LEU A 41 13.09 2.83 12.01
C LEU A 41 13.89 4.02 12.54
N ILE A 42 13.81 5.18 11.89
CA ILE A 42 14.42 6.42 12.38
C ILE A 42 13.83 6.76 13.75
N LEU A 43 12.50 6.77 13.89
CA LEU A 43 11.85 7.04 15.17
C LEU A 43 12.27 6.04 16.25
N GLN A 44 12.33 4.75 15.92
CA GLN A 44 12.77 3.70 16.84
C GLN A 44 14.22 3.90 17.29
N ILE A 45 15.12 4.30 16.39
CA ILE A 45 16.54 4.52 16.71
C ILE A 45 16.73 5.79 17.56
N PHE A 46 16.06 6.89 17.21
CA PHE A 46 16.26 8.19 17.88
C PHE A 46 15.44 8.35 19.17
N PHE A 47 14.22 7.83 19.22
CA PHE A 47 13.33 7.95 20.38
C PHE A 47 13.27 6.67 21.22
N GLY A 48 13.71 5.52 20.71
CA GLY A 48 13.62 4.23 21.42
C GLY A 48 12.20 3.65 21.50
N ILE A 49 11.22 4.28 20.83
CA ILE A 49 9.80 3.92 20.91
C ILE A 49 9.44 3.01 19.73
N ASN A 50 8.79 1.88 20.01
CA ASN A 50 8.29 0.97 18.98
C ASN A 50 6.91 1.44 18.47
N TYR A 51 6.60 1.19 17.20
CA TYR A 51 5.33 1.55 16.58
C TYR A 51 4.12 0.98 17.34
N GLU A 52 4.26 -0.22 17.90
CA GLU A 52 3.22 -0.84 18.75
C GLU A 52 2.85 0.01 19.97
N GLN A 53 3.83 0.70 20.57
CA GLN A 53 3.59 1.56 21.73
C GLN A 53 2.81 2.81 21.34
N ILE A 54 3.09 3.36 20.15
CA ILE A 54 2.36 4.53 19.63
C ILE A 54 0.90 4.18 19.36
N LEU A 55 0.64 3.02 18.74
CA LEU A 55 -0.73 2.55 18.51
C LEU A 55 -1.45 2.21 19.82
N GLN A 56 -0.75 1.64 20.81
CA GLN A 56 -1.33 1.38 22.13
C GLN A 56 -1.72 2.67 22.85
N GLU A 57 -0.85 3.68 22.85
CA GLU A 57 -1.16 4.99 23.44
C GLU A 57 -2.31 5.69 22.68
N PHE A 58 -2.34 5.58 21.36
CA PHE A 58 -3.44 6.12 20.57
C PHE A 58 -4.79 5.44 20.88
N ASN A 59 -4.80 4.12 21.03
CA ASN A 59 -5.99 3.37 21.45
C ASN A 59 -6.43 3.72 22.88
N LYS A 60 -5.49 3.89 23.82
CA LYS A 60 -5.82 4.34 25.18
C LYS A 60 -6.48 5.71 25.19
N ILE A 61 -5.94 6.64 24.41
CA ILE A 61 -6.50 7.99 24.27
C ILE A 61 -7.88 7.91 23.64
N ALA A 62 -8.03 7.19 22.52
CA ALA A 62 -9.32 7.01 21.86
C ALA A 62 -10.37 6.38 22.78
N GLN A 63 -10.00 5.37 23.55
CA GLN A 63 -10.89 4.72 24.52
C GLN A 63 -11.31 5.68 25.65
N HIS A 64 -10.41 6.54 26.11
CA HIS A 64 -10.72 7.55 27.12
C HIS A 64 -11.69 8.64 26.61
N PHE A 65 -11.63 8.99 25.32
CA PHE A 65 -12.56 9.92 24.69
C PHE A 65 -13.92 9.30 24.35
N LEU A 66 -13.99 7.97 24.21
CA LEU A 66 -15.21 7.23 23.88
C LEU A 66 -15.94 6.68 25.13
N SER A 67 -15.40 6.90 26.34
CA SER A 67 -16.00 6.55 27.65
C SER A 67 -16.52 7.78 28.39
#